data_AF-A0A498SV13-F1
#
_entry.id   AF-A0A498SV13-F1
#
_cell.length_a   1.000
_cell.length_b   1.000
_cell.length_c   1.000
_cell.angle_alpha   90.00
_cell.angle_beta   90.00
_cell.angle_gamma   90.00
#
_symmetry.space_group_name_H-M   'P 1'
#
loop_
_entity.id
_entity.type
_entity.pdbx_description
1 polymer ?
#
loop_
_entity_poly.entity_id
_entity_poly.type
_entity_poly.pdbx_seq_one_letter_code
_entity_poly.pdbx_strand_id
1 'polypeptide(L)'
;TCEEMEIPDEYCICERVWHKSDIYGDDATKAAQFLIADINDFLKQKNLNKICETLEFIEVVSAEHLEGRSVLKIAVNAAPSNGKYEVQLLKQNDNFKKITKITRLDQYGKQGHCAPSEDVRPLCYCRQQLTTPATH
;
A
#
# COMPACT_ATOMS: atom_id res chain seq x y z
N THR A 1 16.55 24.14 -10.69
CA THR A 1 15.91 22.95 -10.08
C THR A 1 14.40 23.09 -10.21
N CYS A 2 13.59 22.04 -9.98
CA CYS A 2 12.12 22.19 -10.00
C CYS A 2 11.61 23.20 -8.97
N GLU A 3 12.29 23.30 -7.82
CA GLU A 3 12.03 24.29 -6.76
C GLU A 3 12.24 25.73 -7.25
N GLU A 4 13.32 25.99 -7.99
CA GLU A 4 13.58 27.30 -8.60
C GLU A 4 12.56 27.67 -9.68
N MET A 5 11.87 26.68 -10.25
CA MET A 5 10.85 26.87 -11.29
C MET A 5 9.42 26.86 -10.72
N GLU A 6 9.25 26.79 -9.39
CA GLU A 6 7.95 26.71 -8.69
C GLU A 6 7.06 25.56 -9.20
N ILE A 7 7.67 24.51 -9.77
CA ILE A 7 6.93 23.34 -10.23
C ILE A 7 6.58 22.52 -8.99
N PRO A 8 5.28 22.22 -8.75
CA PRO A 8 4.89 21.33 -7.67
C PRO A 8 5.65 20.00 -7.79
N ASP A 9 6.13 19.47 -6.67
CA ASP A 9 6.94 18.25 -6.62
C ASP A 9 6.31 17.08 -7.41
N GLU A 10 4.98 17.04 -7.48
CA GLU A 10 4.18 16.05 -8.22
C GLU A 10 4.35 16.11 -9.76
N TYR A 11 4.75 17.26 -10.33
CA TYR A 11 5.00 17.46 -11.77
C TYR A 11 6.47 17.62 -12.12
N CYS A 12 7.37 17.49 -11.13
CA CYS A 12 8.81 17.58 -11.37
C CYS A 12 9.29 16.35 -12.16
N ILE A 13 9.69 16.58 -13.41
CA ILE A 13 10.16 15.55 -14.36
C ILE A 13 11.57 15.03 -14.00
N CYS A 14 12.26 15.65 -13.02
CA CYS A 14 13.55 15.15 -12.55
C CYS A 14 13.39 13.68 -12.11
N GLU A 15 14.18 12.80 -12.73
CA GLU A 15 14.25 11.39 -12.36
C GLU A 15 14.53 11.29 -10.87
N ARG A 16 13.52 10.88 -10.10
CA ARG A 16 13.68 10.59 -8.69
C ARG A 16 14.54 9.34 -8.58
N VAL A 17 15.75 9.48 -8.07
CA VAL A 17 16.65 8.35 -7.89
C VAL A 17 16.18 7.55 -6.68
N TRP A 18 15.67 6.34 -6.95
CA TRP A 18 15.28 5.38 -5.93
C TRP A 18 16.39 4.35 -5.76
N HIS A 19 16.79 4.13 -4.51
CA HIS A 19 17.77 3.11 -4.18
C HIS A 19 17.09 1.98 -3.41
N LYS A 20 17.44 0.75 -3.75
CA LYS A 20 16.96 -0.42 -3.01
C LYS A 20 17.40 -0.33 -1.56
N SER A 21 16.47 -0.64 -0.68
CA SER A 21 16.68 -0.81 0.76
C SER A 21 16.55 -2.29 1.12
N ASP A 22 17.07 -2.66 2.29
CA ASP A 22 16.88 -4.01 2.81
C ASP A 22 15.39 -4.27 3.12
N ILE A 23 14.83 -5.30 2.49
CA ILE A 23 13.44 -5.71 2.68
C ILE A 23 13.19 -6.37 4.03
N TYR A 24 14.24 -6.86 4.69
CA TYR A 24 14.17 -7.46 6.03
C TYR A 24 14.53 -6.45 7.13
N GLY A 25 14.87 -5.21 6.77
CA GLY A 25 15.20 -4.17 7.73
C GLY A 25 14.01 -3.73 8.58
N ASP A 26 14.30 -3.18 9.76
CA ASP A 26 13.30 -2.71 10.72
C ASP A 26 12.34 -1.68 10.09
N ASP A 27 12.89 -0.73 9.32
CA ASP A 27 12.09 0.29 8.63
C ASP A 27 11.13 -0.33 7.61
N ALA A 28 11.57 -1.32 6.84
CA ALA A 28 10.74 -2.00 5.85
C ALA A 28 9.61 -2.78 6.52
N THR A 29 9.91 -3.49 7.61
CA THR A 29 8.92 -4.25 8.37
C THR A 29 7.87 -3.34 9.03
N LYS A 30 8.32 -2.25 9.69
CA LYS A 30 7.41 -1.27 10.31
C LYS A 30 6.54 -0.56 9.27
N ALA A 31 7.12 -0.17 8.13
CA ALA A 31 6.39 0.44 7.02
C ALA A 31 5.35 -0.52 6.43
N ALA A 32 5.67 -1.80 6.31
CA ALA A 32 4.77 -2.82 5.80
C ALA A 32 3.57 -3.05 6.73
N GLN A 33 3.82 -3.16 8.04
CA GLN A 33 2.77 -3.25 9.06
C GLN A 33 1.89 -2.01 9.05
N PHE A 34 2.49 -0.82 8.95
CA PHE A 34 1.77 0.44 8.82
C PHE A 34 0.84 0.46 7.59
N LEU A 35 1.33 0.02 6.42
CA LEU A 35 0.55 -0.03 5.18
C LEU A 35 -0.71 -0.89 5.36
N ILE A 36 -0.56 -2.13 5.84
CA ILE A 36 -1.70 -3.05 6.00
C ILE A 36 -2.67 -2.55 7.07
N ALA A 37 -2.16 -1.99 8.17
CA ALA A 37 -2.99 -1.37 9.18
C ALA A 37 -3.81 -0.20 8.61
N ASP A 38 -3.18 0.68 7.82
CA ASP A 38 -3.86 1.82 7.17
C ASP A 38 -4.97 1.38 6.20
N ILE A 39 -4.78 0.27 5.45
CA ILE A 39 -5.85 -0.31 4.63
C ILE A 39 -7.03 -0.74 5.51
N ASN A 40 -6.76 -1.54 6.54
CA ASN A 40 -7.81 -2.09 7.41
C ASN A 40 -8.56 -0.98 8.16
N ASP A 41 -7.84 0.03 8.64
CA ASP A 41 -8.43 1.19 9.30
C ASP A 41 -9.28 2.02 8.33
N PHE A 42 -8.83 2.22 7.10
CA PHE A 42 -9.62 2.88 6.06
C PHE A 42 -10.94 2.13 5.79
N LEU A 43 -10.89 0.80 5.62
CA LEU A 43 -12.09 -0.03 5.43
C LEU A 43 -13.03 0.03 6.63
N LYS A 44 -12.48 0.04 7.85
CA LYS A 44 -13.25 0.16 9.09
C LYS A 44 -13.91 1.54 9.22
N GLN A 45 -13.21 2.63 8.91
CA GLN A 45 -13.77 3.99 8.90
C GLN A 45 -14.92 4.14 7.90
N LYS A 46 -14.91 3.35 6.81
CA LYS A 46 -15.98 3.26 5.82
C LYS A 46 -17.11 2.29 6.22
N ASN A 47 -17.04 1.65 7.39
CA ASN A 47 -17.95 0.60 7.87
C ASN A 47 -18.02 -0.64 6.95
N LEU A 48 -16.92 -0.97 6.27
CA LEU A 48 -16.86 -2.07 5.31
C LEU A 48 -16.23 -3.35 5.89
N ASN A 49 -15.79 -3.32 7.15
CA ASN A 49 -15.20 -4.47 7.84
C ASN A 49 -16.15 -5.68 7.98
N LYS A 50 -17.46 -5.50 7.77
CA LYS A 50 -18.45 -6.59 7.72
C LYS A 50 -18.52 -7.30 6.36
N ILE A 51 -18.06 -6.67 5.28
CA ILE A 51 -18.13 -7.21 3.92
C ILE A 51 -16.75 -7.49 3.32
N CYS A 52 -15.75 -6.67 3.68
CA CYS A 52 -14.35 -6.90 3.40
C CYS A 52 -13.72 -7.67 4.56
N GLU A 53 -12.83 -8.59 4.25
CA GLU A 53 -12.01 -9.30 5.21
C GLU A 53 -10.87 -8.41 5.71
N THR A 54 -10.41 -8.68 6.93
CA THR A 54 -9.19 -8.05 7.46
C THR A 54 -7.99 -8.58 6.68
N LEU A 55 -7.17 -7.67 6.16
CA LEU A 55 -5.93 -8.04 5.48
C LEU A 55 -4.80 -8.26 6.49
N GLU A 56 -3.98 -9.26 6.25
CA GLU A 56 -2.80 -9.58 7.04
C GLU A 56 -1.54 -9.43 6.19
N PHE A 57 -0.49 -8.87 6.78
CA PHE A 57 0.82 -8.75 6.15
C PHE A 57 1.45 -10.14 5.94
N ILE A 58 1.91 -10.42 4.72
CA ILE A 58 2.66 -11.65 4.39
C ILE A 58 4.16 -11.34 4.36
N GLU A 59 4.58 -10.49 3.43
CA GLU A 59 6.00 -10.21 3.16
C GLU A 59 6.18 -8.85 2.48
N VAL A 60 7.40 -8.31 2.61
CA VAL A 60 7.85 -7.15 1.85
C VAL A 60 8.32 -7.63 0.47
N VAL A 61 7.71 -7.10 -0.59
CA VAL A 61 8.09 -7.38 -1.98
C VAL A 61 9.25 -6.50 -2.42
N SER A 62 9.22 -5.22 -2.02
CA SER A 62 10.27 -4.26 -2.34
C SER A 62 10.28 -3.10 -1.36
N ALA A 63 11.48 -2.63 -1.03
CA ALA A 63 11.71 -1.43 -0.25
C ALA A 63 12.70 -0.55 -0.99
N GLU A 64 12.37 0.73 -1.19
CA GLU A 64 13.24 1.68 -1.87
C GLU A 64 13.21 3.02 -1.14
N HIS A 65 14.37 3.63 -0.91
CA HIS A 65 14.46 4.98 -0.38
C HIS A 65 14.73 5.99 -1.49
N LEU A 66 14.18 7.19 -1.34
CA LEU A 66 14.40 8.29 -2.26
C LEU A 66 15.69 9.03 -1.89
N GLU A 67 16.59 9.21 -2.86
CA GLU A 67 17.83 9.95 -2.65
C GLU A 67 17.53 11.37 -2.13
N GLY A 68 18.26 11.78 -1.08
CA GLY A 68 18.13 13.12 -0.49
C GLY A 68 16.83 13.40 0.26
N ARG A 69 15.90 12.43 0.39
CA ARG A 69 14.65 12.60 1.15
C ARG A 69 14.41 11.42 2.10
N SER A 70 13.81 11.69 3.26
CA SER A 70 13.39 10.64 4.20
C SER A 70 12.10 9.94 3.75
N VAL A 71 12.03 9.52 2.50
CA VAL A 71 10.86 8.87 1.89
C VAL A 71 11.21 7.41 1.58
N LEU A 72 10.35 6.51 2.05
CA LEU A 72 10.41 5.09 1.77
C LEU A 72 9.21 4.71 0.89
N LYS A 73 9.46 4.07 -0.25
CA LYS A 73 8.46 3.40 -1.07
C LYS A 73 8.51 1.91 -0.76
N ILE A 74 7.38 1.36 -0.34
CA ILE A 74 7.27 -0.04 0.09
C ILE A 74 6.16 -0.71 -0.71
N ALA A 75 6.42 -1.93 -1.18
CA ALA A 75 5.40 -2.81 -1.72
C ALA A 75 5.34 -4.11 -0.90
N VAL A 76 4.14 -4.60 -0.61
CA VAL A 76 3.91 -5.75 0.28
C VAL A 76 2.87 -6.69 -0.31
N ASN A 77 2.94 -7.96 0.06
CA ASN A 77 1.88 -8.93 -0.19
C ASN A 77 0.96 -9.06 1.04
N ALA A 78 -0.35 -9.20 0.83
CA ALA A 78 -1.33 -9.34 1.91
C ALA A 78 -2.30 -10.53 1.72
N ALA A 79 -2.51 -11.29 2.79
CA ALA A 79 -3.51 -12.34 2.89
C ALA A 79 -4.86 -11.76 3.33
N PRO A 80 -6.00 -12.42 3.03
CA PRO A 80 -6.16 -13.56 2.11
C PRO A 80 -6.18 -13.16 0.63
N SER A 81 -6.03 -11.87 0.32
CA SER A 81 -6.15 -11.35 -1.05
C SER A 81 -5.02 -11.73 -2.01
N ASN A 82 -3.92 -12.28 -1.48
CA ASN A 82 -2.63 -12.47 -2.16
C ASN A 82 -2.19 -11.22 -2.93
N GLY A 83 -2.50 -10.07 -2.37
CA GLY A 83 -2.45 -8.81 -3.07
C GLY A 83 -1.22 -8.01 -2.87
N LYS A 84 -0.73 -7.40 -3.94
CA LYS A 84 0.44 -6.54 -3.92
C LYS A 84 0.02 -5.09 -3.80
N TYR A 85 0.38 -4.48 -2.68
CA TYR A 85 0.04 -3.09 -2.37
C TYR A 85 1.30 -2.24 -2.25
N GLU A 86 1.27 -1.03 -2.80
CA GLU A 86 2.37 -0.06 -2.74
C GLU A 86 1.94 1.25 -2.09
N VAL A 87 2.85 1.86 -1.35
CA VAL A 87 2.70 3.22 -0.84
C VAL A 87 4.06 3.88 -0.66
N GLN A 88 4.09 5.21 -0.73
CA GLN A 88 5.21 6.04 -0.28
C GLN A 88 4.90 6.65 1.10
N LEU A 89 5.85 6.51 2.01
CA LEU A 89 5.80 6.97 3.38
C LEU A 89 6.94 7.95 3.65
N LEU A 90 6.62 9.08 4.28
CA LEU A 90 7.61 9.97 4.87
C LEU A 90 7.99 9.43 6.26
N LYS A 91 9.27 9.14 6.47
CA LYS A 91 9.82 8.79 7.77
C LYS A 91 9.98 10.06 8.62
N GLN A 92 9.34 10.08 9.78
CA GLN A 92 9.44 11.15 10.77
C GLN A 92 9.86 10.53 12.10
N ASN A 93 11.13 10.67 12.45
CA ASN A 93 11.76 9.96 13.57
C ASN A 93 11.54 8.44 13.43
N ASP A 94 10.92 7.80 14.42
CA ASP A 94 10.58 6.36 14.43
C ASP A 94 9.18 6.04 13.87
N ASN A 95 8.49 7.03 13.31
CA ASN A 95 7.13 6.88 12.77
C ASN A 95 7.09 7.11 11.25
N PHE A 96 6.01 6.64 10.64
CA PHE A 96 5.72 6.83 9.23
C PHE A 96 4.46 7.68 9.03
N LYS A 97 4.50 8.56 8.04
CA LYS A 97 3.35 9.30 7.54
C LYS A 97 3.12 8.95 6.08
N LYS A 98 1.92 8.47 5.76
CA LYS A 98 1.50 8.25 4.37
C LYS A 98 1.50 9.57 3.59
N ILE A 99 2.17 9.61 2.44
CA ILE A 99 2.21 10.78 1.54
C ILE A 99 1.60 10.52 0.16
N THR A 100 1.25 9.26 -0.14
CA THR A 100 0.58 8.86 -1.39
C THR A 100 -0.60 7.95 -1.08
N LYS A 101 -1.50 7.75 -2.06
CA LYS A 101 -2.56 6.74 -1.93
C LYS A 101 -1.95 5.34 -1.98
N ILE A 102 -2.53 4.42 -1.21
CA ILE A 102 -2.19 3.00 -1.33
C ILE A 102 -2.74 2.49 -2.66
N THR A 103 -1.88 1.85 -3.44
CA THR A 103 -2.19 1.36 -4.78
C THR A 103 -2.07 -0.15 -4.83
N ARG A 104 -3.07 -0.83 -5.41
CA ARG A 104 -2.98 -2.25 -5.75
C ARG A 104 -2.20 -2.39 -7.07
N LEU A 105 -1.06 -3.09 -7.05
CA LEU A 105 -0.16 -3.22 -8.20
C LEU A 105 -0.54 -4.36 -9.14
N ASP A 106 -1.26 -5.36 -8.65
CA ASP A 106 -1.72 -6.53 -9.41
C ASP A 106 -3.23 -6.50 -9.69
N GLN A 107 -3.67 -7.36 -10.60
CA GLN A 107 -5.09 -7.50 -10.91
C GLN A 107 -5.83 -8.17 -9.75
N TYR A 108 -6.91 -7.54 -9.27
CA TYR A 108 -7.72 -8.07 -8.17
C TYR A 108 -9.04 -8.72 -8.64
N GLY A 109 -9.40 -8.57 -9.91
CA GLY A 109 -10.58 -9.20 -10.52
C GLY A 109 -11.86 -8.97 -9.70
N LYS A 110 -12.55 -10.06 -9.35
CA LYS A 110 -13.81 -10.02 -8.61
C LYS A 110 -13.66 -9.92 -7.08
N GLN A 111 -12.43 -9.90 -6.57
CA GLN A 111 -12.17 -9.99 -5.12
C GLN A 111 -12.81 -8.85 -4.34
N GLY A 112 -12.93 -7.64 -4.92
CA GLY A 112 -13.51 -6.47 -4.26
C GLY A 112 -14.96 -6.14 -4.63
N HIS A 113 -15.65 -6.96 -5.43
CA HIS A 113 -16.96 -6.60 -6.02
C HIS A 113 -18.09 -6.23 -5.05
N CYS A 114 -18.03 -6.70 -3.80
CA CYS A 114 -18.98 -6.33 -2.75
C CYS A 114 -18.81 -4.88 -2.27
N ALA A 115 -17.64 -4.25 -2.50
CA ALA A 115 -17.40 -2.88 -2.11
C ALA A 115 -18.19 -1.90 -3.00
N PRO A 116 -18.81 -0.87 -2.40
CA PRO A 116 -19.76 0.00 -3.09
C PRO A 116 -19.11 0.97 -4.08
N SER A 117 -17.81 1.26 -3.94
CA SER A 117 -17.12 2.30 -4.70
C SER A 117 -15.79 1.84 -5.27
N GLU A 118 -15.44 2.35 -6.46
CA GLU A 118 -14.24 1.95 -7.21
C GLU A 118 -12.92 2.28 -6.49
N ASP A 119 -12.90 3.28 -5.61
CA ASP A 119 -11.73 3.62 -4.79
C ASP A 119 -11.48 2.60 -3.67
N VAL A 120 -12.49 1.82 -3.29
CA VAL A 120 -12.38 0.82 -2.22
C VAL A 120 -12.17 -0.60 -2.77
N ARG A 121 -12.72 -0.91 -3.95
CA ARG A 121 -12.61 -2.25 -4.55
C ARG A 121 -11.18 -2.82 -4.61
N PRO A 122 -10.13 -2.05 -4.94
CA PRO A 122 -8.77 -2.58 -4.97
C PRO A 122 -8.22 -2.96 -3.59
N LEU A 123 -8.79 -2.40 -2.52
CA LEU A 123 -8.37 -2.59 -1.13
C LEU A 123 -9.22 -3.62 -0.39
N CYS A 124 -10.39 -3.97 -0.93
CA CYS A 124 -11.34 -4.87 -0.31
C CYS A 124 -11.16 -6.31 -0.83
N TYR A 125 -11.03 -7.26 0.09
CA TYR A 125 -11.24 -8.67 -0.21
C TYR A 125 -12.58 -9.13 0.35
N CYS A 126 -13.55 -9.41 -0.52
CA CYS A 126 -14.90 -9.77 -0.11
C CYS A 126 -14.93 -11.10 0.63
N ARG A 127 -15.54 -11.12 1.82
CA ARG A 127 -15.64 -12.32 2.67
C ARG A 127 -16.27 -13.53 1.96
N GLN A 128 -17.16 -13.29 1.00
CA GLN A 128 -17.79 -14.33 0.16
C GLN A 128 -16.78 -15.12 -0.69
N GLN A 129 -15.60 -14.56 -0.95
CA GLN A 129 -14.53 -15.26 -1.67
C GLN A 129 -13.92 -16.39 -0.83
N LEU A 130 -13.95 -16.30 0.51
CA LEU A 130 -13.45 -17.34 1.41
C LEU A 130 -14.35 -18.59 1.45
N THR A 131 -15.64 -18.41 1.16
CA THR A 131 -16.63 -19.49 1.19
C THR A 131 -16.73 -20.23 -0.13
N THR A 132 -16.07 -19.75 -1.18
CA THR A 132 -16.11 -20.37 -2.51
C THR A 132 -15.00 -21.42 -2.58
N PRO A 133 -15.31 -22.71 -2.79
CA PRO A 133 -14.28 -23.72 -3.00
C PRO A 133 -13.44 -23.33 -4.22
N ALA A 134 -12.12 -23.45 -4.11
CA ALA A 134 -11.24 -23.28 -5.26
C ALA A 134 -11.60 -24.35 -6.31
N THR A 135 -12.36 -23.97 -7.33
CA THR A 135 -12.54 -24.78 -8.53
C THR A 135 -11.24 -24.74 -9.31
N HIS A 136 -10.46 -25.81 -9.20
CA HIS A 136 -9.35 -26.16 -10.09
C HIS A 136 -9.88 -26.74 -11.40
#